data_AF-A0A8T6UM02-F1
#
_entry.id   AF-A0A8T6UM02-F1
#
_cell.length_a   1.000
_cell.length_b   1.000
_cell.length_c   1.000
_cell.angle_alpha   90.00
_cell.angle_beta   90.00
_cell.angle_gamma   90.00
#
_symmetry.space_group_name_H-M   'P 1'
#
loop_
_entity.id
_entity.type
_entity.pdbx_description
1 polymer ?
#
loop_
_entity_poly.entity_id
_entity_poly.type
_entity_poly.pdbx_seq_one_letter_code
_entity_poly.pdbx_strand_id
1 'polypeptide(L)' 'HNGTIQFKTKGDANPSEELYWTPEQRVHGRVIHRIPYIGWLALDPTISIIIIITVIIIILLWPEKRRKLSH' A
#
# COMPACT_ATOMS: atom_id res chain seq x y z
N HIS A 1 -0.63 -1.76 -40.93
CA HIS A 1 -0.60 -1.11 -39.60
C HIS A 1 -2.05 -0.92 -39.16
N ASN A 2 -2.61 -1.81 -38.33
CA ASN A 2 -4.06 -1.90 -38.05
C ASN A 2 -4.63 -0.78 -37.13
N GLY A 3 -3.99 0.38 -37.05
CA GLY A 3 -4.48 1.52 -36.26
C GLY A 3 -4.52 1.32 -34.74
N THR A 4 -4.12 0.15 -34.22
CA THR A 4 -4.17 -0.15 -32.78
C THR A 4 -3.02 0.51 -32.04
N ILE A 5 -3.35 1.24 -30.97
CA ILE A 5 -2.37 1.84 -30.06
C ILE A 5 -1.67 0.71 -29.30
N GLN A 6 -0.35 0.82 -29.18
CA GLN A 6 0.48 -0.12 -28.45
C GLN A 6 1.29 0.60 -27.38
N PHE A 7 1.47 -0.05 -26.24
CA PHE A 7 2.15 0.49 -25.07
C PHE A 7 3.40 -0.31 -24.78
N LYS A 8 4.50 0.40 -24.50
CA LYS A 8 5.71 -0.20 -23.96
C LYS A 8 5.61 -0.18 -22.45
N THR A 9 5.66 -1.35 -21.82
CA THR A 9 5.46 -1.49 -20.38
C THR A 9 6.76 -1.84 -19.67
N LYS A 10 6.81 -1.53 -18.38
CA LYS A 10 7.92 -1.82 -17.49
C LYS A 10 7.34 -2.11 -16.11
N GLY A 11 7.74 -3.23 -15.50
CA GLY A 11 7.34 -3.57 -14.13
C GLY A 11 8.03 -2.69 -13.08
N ASP A 12 7.37 -2.50 -11.94
CA ASP A 12 7.81 -1.60 -10.86
C ASP A 12 9.23 -1.89 -10.33
N ALA A 13 9.65 -3.16 -10.34
CA ALA A 13 10.95 -3.60 -9.84
C ALA A 13 11.91 -4.06 -10.95
N ASN A 14 11.59 -3.79 -12.22
CA ASN A 14 12.45 -4.21 -13.33
C ASN A 14 13.32 -3.04 -13.80
N PRO A 15 14.62 -3.21 -14.07
CA PRO A 15 15.46 -2.11 -14.57
C PRO A 15 15.19 -1.78 -16.05
N SER A 16 14.74 -2.74 -16.85
CA SER A 16 14.50 -2.61 -18.29
C SER A 16 13.02 -2.66 -18.65
N GLU A 17 12.69 -2.26 -19.88
CA GLU A 17 11.35 -2.42 -20.45
C GLU A 17 11.08 -3.89 -20.85
N GLU A 18 9.81 -4.26 -20.93
CA GLU A 18 9.41 -5.57 -21.44
C GLU A 18 9.76 -5.73 -22.92
N LEU A 19 10.13 -6.94 -23.36
CA LEU A 19 10.53 -7.21 -24.74
C LEU A 19 9.38 -6.97 -25.74
N TYR A 20 8.15 -7.31 -25.34
CA TYR A 20 6.97 -7.21 -26.19
C TYR A 20 6.20 -5.90 -25.98
N TRP A 21 5.42 -5.53 -26.99
CA TRP A 21 4.48 -4.41 -26.92
C TRP A 21 3.11 -4.91 -26.46
N THR A 22 2.46 -4.13 -25.60
CA THR A 22 1.13 -4.45 -25.07
C THR A 22 0.07 -3.69 -25.86
N PRO A 23 -0.84 -4.37 -26.57
CA PRO A 23 -1.91 -3.71 -27.29
C PRO A 23 -2.94 -3.08 -26.33
N GLU A 24 -3.57 -1.99 -26.73
CA GLU A 24 -4.55 -1.25 -25.94
C GLU A 24 -5.66 -2.13 -25.32
N GLN A 25 -6.10 -3.17 -26.02
CA GLN A 25 -7.13 -4.09 -25.53
C GLN A 25 -6.71 -4.89 -24.27
N ARG A 26 -5.41 -4.94 -23.97
CA ARG A 26 -4.87 -5.58 -22.76
C ARG A 26 -4.60 -4.58 -21.62
N VAL A 27 -4.87 -3.29 -21.84
CA VAL A 27 -4.76 -2.26 -20.81
C VAL A 27 -6.07 -2.18 -20.04
N HIS A 28 -6.06 -2.62 -18.78
CA HIS A 28 -7.26 -2.63 -17.93
C HIS A 28 -7.62 -1.25 -17.34
N GLY A 29 -6.66 -0.32 -17.29
CA GLY A 29 -6.85 1.00 -16.74
C GLY A 29 -5.55 1.66 -16.29
N ARG A 30 -5.66 2.85 -15.71
CA ARG A 30 -4.53 3.63 -15.17
C ARG A 30 -4.65 3.77 -13.66
N VAL A 31 -3.60 3.38 -12.94
CA VAL A 31 -3.49 3.62 -11.49
C VAL A 31 -3.30 5.12 -11.26
N ILE A 32 -4.24 5.76 -10.57
CA ILE A 32 -4.22 7.19 -10.26
C ILE A 32 -3.79 7.49 -8.82
N HIS A 33 -3.86 6.51 -7.91
CA HIS A 33 -3.48 6.65 -6.51
C HIS A 33 -2.65 5.44 -6.08
N ARG A 34 -1.65 5.68 -5.22
CA ARG A 34 -0.81 4.65 -4.61
C ARG A 34 -0.75 4.89 -3.11
N ILE A 35 -1.03 3.85 -2.32
CA ILE A 35 -0.73 3.87 -0.88
C ILE A 35 0.67 3.28 -0.72
N PRO A 36 1.70 4.09 -0.44
CA PRO A 36 3.04 3.57 -0.28
C PRO A 36 3.13 2.68 0.96
N TYR A 37 4.07 1.74 0.96
CA TYR A 37 4.41 0.85 2.08
C TYR A 37 3.36 -0.18 2.54
N ILE A 38 2.13 -0.14 2.03
CA ILE A 38 1.11 -1.15 2.40
C ILE A 38 1.52 -2.59 2.04
N GLY A 39 2.30 -2.75 0.96
CA GLY A 39 2.87 -4.04 0.60
C GLY A 39 3.82 -4.60 1.66
N TRP A 40 4.55 -3.76 2.40
CA TRP A 40 5.42 -4.22 3.50
C TRP A 40 4.60 -4.78 4.66
N LEU A 41 3.46 -4.17 4.98
CA LEU A 41 2.53 -4.70 6.00
C LEU A 41 2.00 -6.10 5.64
N ALA A 42 1.81 -6.36 4.33
CA ALA A 42 1.33 -7.64 3.83
C ALA A 42 2.43 -8.71 3.72
N LEU A 43 3.67 -8.31 3.48
CA LEU A 43 4.81 -9.21 3.31
C LEU A 43 5.35 -9.75 4.64
N ASP A 44 5.31 -8.95 5.71
CA ASP A 44 5.80 -9.35 7.03
C ASP A 44 4.71 -9.20 8.11
N PRO A 45 4.14 -10.32 8.60
CA PRO A 45 3.13 -10.27 9.66
C PRO A 45 3.66 -9.68 10.98
N THR A 46 4.98 -9.68 11.18
CA THR A 46 5.61 -9.12 12.39
C THR A 46 5.34 -7.63 12.51
N ILE A 47 5.33 -6.88 11.39
CA ILE A 47 5.06 -5.44 11.40
C ILE A 47 3.63 -5.17 11.89
N SER A 48 2.67 -5.97 11.43
CA SER A 48 1.28 -5.89 11.85
C SER A 48 1.13 -6.22 13.35
N ILE A 49 1.83 -7.23 13.84
CA ILE A 49 1.82 -7.60 15.27
C ILE A 49 2.40 -6.47 16.14
N ILE A 50 3.52 -5.87 15.72
CA ILE A 50 4.15 -4.75 16.45
C ILE A 50 3.19 -3.57 16.54
N ILE A 51 2.51 -3.21 15.44
CA ILE A 51 1.51 -2.13 15.44
C ILE A 51 0.38 -2.43 16.44
N ILE A 52 -0.16 -3.65 16.44
CA ILE A 52 -1.23 -4.05 17.35
C ILE A 52 -0.77 -3.94 18.81
N ILE A 53 0.40 -4.49 19.14
CA ILE A 53 0.96 -4.42 20.51
C ILE A 53 1.16 -2.97 20.94
N THR A 54 1.69 -2.12 20.05
CA THR A 54 1.92 -0.69 20.33
C THR A 54 0.62 0.03 20.64
N VAL A 55 -0.44 -0.23 19.85
CA VAL A 55 -1.77 0.34 20.09
C VAL A 55 -2.33 -0.11 21.44
N ILE A 56 -2.20 -1.40 21.78
CA ILE A 56 -2.63 -1.93 23.08
C ILE A 56 -1.90 -1.22 24.23
N ILE A 57 -0.58 -1.06 24.13
CA ILE A 57 0.22 -0.35 25.15
C ILE A 57 -0.25 1.09 25.29
N ILE A 58 -0.48 1.79 24.18
CA ILE A 58 -0.98 3.18 24.20
C ILE A 58 -2.34 3.25 24.91
N ILE A 59 -3.26 2.34 24.61
CA ILE A 59 -4.58 2.29 25.26
C ILE A 59 -4.44 2.03 26.76
N LEU A 60 -3.60 1.08 27.17
CA LEU A 60 -3.39 0.74 28.58
C LEU A 60 -2.70 1.86 29.36
N LEU A 61 -1.73 2.53 28.74
CA LEU A 61 -1.02 3.65 29.34
C LEU A 61 -1.79 4.96 29.19
N TRP A 62 -2.86 4.99 28.39
CA TRP A 62 -3.69 6.18 28.21
C TRP A 62 -4.23 6.58 29.58
N PRO A 63 -3.74 7.68 30.18
CA PRO A 63 -4.17 8.06 31.49
C PRO A 63 -5.62 8.50 31.35
N GLU A 64 -6.52 7.64 31.80
CA GLU A 64 -7.91 8.00 31.94
C GLU A 64 -7.94 9.20 32.87
N LYS A 65 -8.24 10.37 32.31
CA LYS A 65 -8.35 11.63 33.04
C LYS A 65 -9.53 11.44 33.99
N ARG A 66 -9.29 10.77 35.13
CA ARG A 66 -10.29 10.57 36.17
C ARG A 66 -10.66 11.99 36.59
N ARG A 67 -11.82 12.46 36.13
CA ARG A 67 -12.45 13.67 36.65
C ARG A 67 -12.61 13.38 38.14
N LYS A 68 -11.67 13.88 38.95
CA LYS A 68 -11.94 14.13 40.36
C LYS A 68 -13.05 15.16 40.35
N LEU A 69 -14.29 14.70 40.37
CA LEU A 69 -15.41 15.45 40.91
C LEU A 69 -15.04 15.67 42.38
N SER A 70 -14.36 16.79 42.62
CA SER A 70 -14.06 17.29 43.95
C SER A 70 -15.27 18.11 44.38
N HIS A 71 -15.95 17.58 45.41
CA HIS A 71 -16.91 18.21 46.33
C HIS A 71 -18.13 18.92 45.73
#